data_AF-A0A847NU42-F1
#
_entry.id   AF-A0A847NU42-F1
#
_cell.length_a   1.000
_cell.length_b   1.000
_cell.length_c   1.000
_cell.angle_alpha   90.00
_cell.angle_beta   90.00
_cell.angle_gamma   90.00
#
_symmetry.space_group_name_H-M   'P 1'
#
loop_
_entity.id
_entity.type
_entity.pdbx_description
1 polymer ?
#
loop_
_entity_poly.entity_id
_entity_poly.type
_entity_poly.pdbx_seq_one_letter_code
_entity_poly.pdbx_strand_id
1 'polypeptide(L)'
;MNEKYQEYKNSPEYKKQILIKVFLGLLLIVIIICVFMFYRMFDKDTVKYDPKKNYSYQIIDNVVELEVDGKIMTTYKCKTSCQIYTRNGEITGYFNKGKILIQEGLNVFLYDLLNNKKVSDYYNRFDYIYDGNNKELENIKMFKVTDSFNKHGILDLDGKILIDLIYDELGKIYGTDITNYSYAKNYITARTTNKWGIISLTNGKKIIDFQYKDIKVSSYNKIAIKEGNLWSVVDESNKRLISKGYSSVDIYTDYYVVSEAGKAFVIDSLGNVFSNKIDLYYTVDPWATITIKGLSSAIEDGNLYLYVDVPIDIKAGTYKTVKYVYDKENKELEIAE
;
A
#
# COMPACT_ATOMS: atom_id res chain seq x y z
N MET A 1 -70.72 5.03 21.33
CA MET A 1 -69.39 5.67 21.39
C MET A 1 -69.33 7.02 20.67
N ASN A 2 -70.47 7.69 20.36
CA ASN A 2 -70.48 8.73 19.33
C ASN A 2 -71.00 10.12 19.76
N GLU A 3 -71.60 10.30 20.94
CA GLU A 3 -72.07 11.63 21.39
C GLU A 3 -71.07 12.30 22.34
N LYS A 4 -70.63 11.60 23.40
CA LYS A 4 -69.60 12.10 24.35
C LYS A 4 -68.28 12.52 23.67
N TYR A 5 -67.89 11.82 22.59
CA TYR A 5 -66.70 12.17 21.83
C TYR A 5 -66.91 13.41 20.94
N GLN A 6 -68.12 13.63 20.45
CA GLN A 6 -68.48 14.83 19.68
C GLN A 6 -68.63 16.05 20.59
N GLU A 7 -69.18 15.90 21.79
CA GLU A 7 -69.15 16.92 22.85
C GLU A 7 -67.70 17.28 23.23
N TYR A 8 -66.84 16.28 23.43
CA TYR A 8 -65.43 16.52 23.73
C TYR A 8 -64.74 17.27 22.59
N LYS A 9 -64.96 16.91 21.32
CA LYS A 9 -64.40 17.64 20.16
C LYS A 9 -64.82 19.11 20.09
N ASN A 10 -66.00 19.45 20.60
CA ASN A 10 -66.50 20.82 20.64
C ASN A 10 -66.12 21.57 21.94
N SER A 11 -65.54 20.87 22.92
CA SER A 11 -65.13 21.44 24.20
C SER A 11 -63.95 22.42 24.05
N PRO A 12 -63.83 23.42 24.94
CA PRO A 12 -62.66 24.29 25.03
C PRO A 12 -61.36 23.51 25.24
N GLU A 13 -61.44 22.37 25.92
CA GLU A 13 -60.30 21.54 26.31
C GLU A 13 -59.68 20.80 25.10
N TYR A 14 -60.51 20.29 24.19
CA TYR A 14 -60.05 19.71 22.94
C TYR A 14 -59.43 20.76 22.00
N LYS A 15 -60.03 21.96 21.91
CA LYS A 15 -59.46 23.08 21.17
C LYS A 15 -58.10 23.49 21.72
N LYS A 16 -57.93 23.52 23.06
CA LYS A 16 -56.64 23.77 23.73
C LYS A 16 -55.60 22.71 23.39
N GLN A 17 -55.97 21.42 23.34
CA GLN A 17 -55.05 20.36 22.94
C GLN A 17 -54.62 20.45 21.47
N ILE A 18 -55.53 20.80 20.56
CA ILE A 18 -55.18 21.07 19.15
C ILE A 18 -54.19 22.23 19.09
N LEU A 19 -54.46 23.33 19.81
CA LEU A 19 -53.58 24.51 19.84
C LEU A 19 -52.17 24.15 20.33
N ILE A 20 -52.07 23.34 21.39
CA ILE A 20 -50.79 22.86 21.93
C ILE A 20 -50.05 22.00 20.91
N LYS A 21 -50.74 21.08 20.22
CA LYS A 21 -50.11 20.24 19.18
C LYS A 21 -49.63 21.07 17.97
N VAL A 22 -50.41 22.06 17.55
CA VAL A 22 -50.01 22.99 16.47
C VAL A 22 -48.80 23.81 16.91
N PHE A 23 -48.79 24.32 18.14
CA PHE A 23 -47.67 25.06 18.70
C PHE A 23 -46.40 24.20 18.79
N LEU A 24 -46.49 22.97 19.30
CA LEU A 24 -45.37 22.02 19.35
C LEU A 24 -44.85 21.66 17.95
N GLY A 25 -45.74 21.50 16.97
CA GLY A 25 -45.37 21.25 15.58
C GLY A 25 -44.62 22.43 14.96
N LEU A 26 -45.09 23.66 15.18
CA LEU A 26 -44.41 24.88 14.74
C LEU A 26 -43.06 25.06 15.44
N LEU A 27 -42.98 24.77 16.74
CA LEU A 27 -41.73 24.81 17.51
C LEU A 27 -40.71 23.81 16.96
N LEU A 28 -41.13 22.59 16.61
CA LEU A 28 -40.26 21.59 15.99
C LEU A 28 -39.74 22.06 14.63
N ILE A 29 -40.59 22.67 13.80
CA ILE A 29 -40.19 23.24 12.50
C ILE A 29 -39.15 24.34 12.71
N VAL A 30 -39.37 25.24 13.66
CA VAL A 30 -38.40 26.30 13.99
C VAL A 30 -37.08 25.70 14.46
N ILE A 31 -37.09 24.66 15.31
CA ILE A 31 -35.88 23.96 15.74
C ILE A 31 -35.15 23.34 14.55
N ILE A 32 -35.84 22.66 13.64
CA ILE A 32 -35.24 22.07 12.43
C ILE A 32 -34.62 23.17 11.55
N ILE A 33 -35.30 24.30 11.37
CA ILE A 33 -34.77 25.44 10.61
C ILE A 33 -33.54 26.01 11.30
N CYS A 34 -33.57 26.20 12.62
CA CYS A 34 -32.41 26.68 13.39
C CYS A 34 -31.23 25.71 13.29
N VAL A 35 -31.46 24.40 13.39
CA VAL A 35 -30.41 23.38 13.20
C VAL A 35 -29.86 23.41 11.78
N PHE A 36 -30.70 23.55 10.77
CA PHE A 36 -30.29 23.65 9.37
C PHE A 36 -29.49 24.94 9.09
N MET A 37 -29.94 26.08 9.62
CA MET A 37 -29.22 27.35 9.51
C MET A 37 -27.88 27.31 10.26
N PHE A 38 -27.86 26.71 11.46
CA PHE A 38 -26.64 26.49 12.22
C PHE A 38 -25.68 25.58 11.44
N TYR A 39 -26.16 24.49 10.85
CA TYR A 39 -25.37 23.63 9.96
C TYR A 39 -24.78 24.43 8.78
N ARG A 40 -25.60 25.21 8.08
CA ARG A 40 -25.16 26.08 6.96
C ARG A 40 -24.18 27.18 7.35
N MET A 41 -24.24 27.68 8.59
CA MET A 41 -23.27 28.66 9.08
C MET A 41 -21.85 28.07 9.19
N PHE A 42 -21.71 26.76 9.38
CA PHE A 42 -20.42 26.08 9.47
C PHE A 42 -20.05 25.29 8.21
N ASP A 43 -20.99 25.09 7.30
CA ASP A 43 -20.76 24.53 5.98
C ASP A 43 -20.13 25.61 5.07
N LYS A 44 -18.82 25.82 5.20
CA LYS A 44 -18.07 26.66 4.27
C LYS A 44 -18.10 26.00 2.90
N ASP A 45 -18.38 26.78 1.86
CA ASP A 45 -18.24 26.34 0.49
C ASP A 45 -16.82 25.79 0.28
N THR A 46 -16.72 24.49 -0.04
CA THR A 46 -15.43 23.85 -0.30
C THR A 46 -14.79 24.48 -1.52
N VAL A 47 -13.59 25.03 -1.36
CA VAL A 47 -12.80 25.56 -2.47
C VAL A 47 -12.33 24.36 -3.31
N LYS A 48 -12.76 24.33 -4.56
CA LYS A 48 -12.34 23.32 -5.53
C LYS A 48 -11.01 23.74 -6.16
N TYR A 49 -10.14 22.77 -6.37
CA TYR A 49 -8.91 22.96 -7.12
C TYR A 49 -9.23 23.36 -8.57
N ASP A 50 -8.54 24.39 -9.07
CA ASP A 50 -8.66 24.88 -10.44
C ASP A 50 -7.33 24.69 -11.16
N PRO A 51 -7.21 23.76 -12.13
CA PRO A 51 -5.95 23.47 -12.81
C PRO A 51 -5.39 24.65 -13.62
N LYS A 52 -6.14 25.75 -13.80
CA LYS A 52 -5.67 26.96 -14.50
C LYS A 52 -4.92 27.94 -13.60
N LYS A 53 -4.98 27.75 -12.29
CA LYS A 53 -4.30 28.61 -11.32
C LYS A 53 -2.93 28.07 -10.96
N ASN A 54 -2.03 28.97 -10.61
CA ASN A 54 -0.70 28.63 -10.14
C ASN A 54 -0.72 28.50 -8.63
N TYR A 55 -0.41 27.31 -8.13
CA TYR A 55 -0.33 27.01 -6.70
C TYR A 55 1.12 26.82 -6.29
N SER A 56 1.52 27.47 -5.21
CA SER A 56 2.79 27.21 -4.53
C SER A 56 2.56 27.19 -3.02
N TYR A 57 3.47 26.55 -2.29
CA TYR A 57 3.43 26.54 -0.85
C TYR A 57 4.83 26.72 -0.28
N GLN A 58 4.88 27.29 0.93
CA GLN A 58 6.12 27.50 1.66
C GLN A 58 5.86 27.37 3.16
N ILE A 59 6.94 27.15 3.92
CA ILE A 59 6.90 27.17 5.38
C ILE A 59 7.79 28.33 5.85
N ILE A 60 7.18 29.32 6.51
CA ILE A 60 7.86 30.47 7.10
C ILE A 60 7.43 30.56 8.56
N ASP A 61 8.38 30.68 9.49
CA ASP A 61 8.12 30.86 10.93
C ASP A 61 7.06 29.90 11.49
N ASN A 62 7.16 28.62 11.11
CA ASN A 62 6.25 27.55 11.54
C ASN A 62 4.79 27.72 11.07
N VAL A 63 4.59 28.45 9.97
CA VAL A 63 3.32 28.61 9.27
C VAL A 63 3.49 28.07 7.86
N VAL A 64 2.60 27.16 7.45
CA VAL A 64 2.48 26.72 6.07
C VAL A 64 1.58 27.69 5.34
N GLU A 65 2.09 28.33 4.30
CA GLU A 65 1.33 29.26 3.46
C GLU A 65 1.02 28.60 2.12
N LEU A 66 -0.24 28.70 1.69
CA LEU A 66 -0.66 28.38 0.33
C LEU A 66 -0.84 29.68 -0.44
N GLU A 67 -0.08 29.82 -1.52
CA GLU A 67 -0.19 30.92 -2.45
C GLU A 67 -0.90 30.47 -3.73
N VAL A 68 -1.82 31.31 -4.22
CA VAL A 68 -2.55 31.10 -5.46
C VAL A 68 -2.44 32.36 -6.31
N ASP A 69 -1.84 32.24 -7.50
CA ASP A 69 -1.62 33.34 -8.44
C ASP A 69 -0.95 34.58 -7.80
N GLY A 70 0.09 34.40 -6.99
CA GLY A 70 0.81 35.52 -6.37
C GLY A 70 0.29 35.96 -5.01
N LYS A 71 -0.80 35.36 -4.50
CA LYS A 71 -1.49 35.81 -3.28
C LYS A 71 -1.66 34.69 -2.28
N ILE A 72 -1.34 34.98 -1.02
CA ILE A 72 -1.61 34.08 0.10
C ILE A 72 -3.12 33.88 0.20
N MET A 73 -3.56 32.64 -0.01
CA MET A 73 -4.96 32.23 0.05
C MET A 73 -5.31 31.68 1.43
N THR A 74 -4.47 30.77 1.94
CA THR A 74 -4.70 30.10 3.22
C THR A 74 -3.38 29.95 3.95
N THR A 75 -3.44 29.97 5.28
CA THR A 75 -2.31 29.62 6.14
C THR A 75 -2.71 28.55 7.14
N TYR A 76 -1.77 27.66 7.45
CA TYR A 76 -1.87 26.70 8.54
C TYR A 76 -0.75 26.96 9.53
N LYS A 77 -1.10 27.37 10.75
CA LYS A 77 -0.14 27.55 11.84
C LYS A 77 0.11 26.21 12.51
N CYS A 78 1.34 25.71 12.44
CA CYS A 78 1.69 24.44 13.02
C CYS A 78 1.64 24.51 14.55
N LYS A 79 1.20 23.41 15.19
CA LYS A 79 1.06 23.34 16.65
C LYS A 79 2.41 23.29 17.36
N THR A 80 3.35 22.57 16.74
CA THR A 80 4.77 22.48 17.08
C THR A 80 5.59 22.83 15.86
N SER A 81 6.92 22.72 15.92
CA SER A 81 7.75 22.79 14.70
C SER A 81 7.28 21.76 13.66
N CYS A 82 7.11 22.22 12.42
CA CYS A 82 6.69 21.39 11.30
C CYS A 82 7.57 21.56 10.06
N GLN A 83 7.56 20.52 9.22
CA GLN A 83 8.21 20.52 7.91
C GLN A 83 7.35 19.77 6.89
N ILE A 84 7.69 19.91 5.62
CA ILE A 84 7.07 19.11 4.55
C ILE A 84 7.63 17.70 4.61
N TYR A 85 6.74 16.71 4.64
CA TYR A 85 7.16 15.32 4.76
C TYR A 85 7.74 14.79 3.44
N THR A 86 8.89 14.12 3.54
CA THR A 86 9.57 13.46 2.42
C THR A 86 9.99 12.04 2.83
N ARG A 87 9.96 11.10 1.88
CA ARG A 87 10.20 9.66 2.14
C ARG A 87 11.26 9.05 1.22
N ASN A 88 11.31 9.48 -0.04
CA ASN A 88 12.03 8.76 -1.09
C ASN A 88 13.22 9.52 -1.69
N GLY A 89 13.55 10.73 -1.20
CA GLY A 89 14.60 11.59 -1.76
C GLY A 89 14.31 12.13 -3.17
N GLU A 90 13.52 11.41 -3.98
CA GLU A 90 13.07 11.78 -5.32
C GLU A 90 11.94 12.81 -5.30
N ILE A 91 11.05 12.73 -4.31
CA ILE A 91 9.93 13.67 -4.14
C ILE A 91 10.25 14.61 -2.99
N THR A 92 10.40 15.89 -3.30
CA THR A 92 10.70 16.99 -2.35
C THR A 92 9.51 17.36 -1.47
N GLY A 93 8.32 16.82 -1.75
CA GLY A 93 7.11 16.94 -0.95
C GLY A 93 5.88 16.53 -1.74
N TYR A 94 4.90 15.90 -1.10
CA TYR A 94 3.62 15.61 -1.73
C TYR A 94 2.79 16.90 -1.81
N PHE A 95 2.41 17.31 -3.02
CA PHE A 95 1.39 18.33 -3.28
C PHE A 95 0.47 17.87 -4.41
N ASN A 96 -0.79 17.57 -4.11
CA ASN A 96 -1.77 17.19 -5.11
C ASN A 96 -3.10 17.89 -4.85
N LYS A 97 -3.57 18.68 -5.83
CA LYS A 97 -4.86 19.38 -5.76
C LYS A 97 -5.06 20.14 -4.44
N GLY A 98 -4.01 20.81 -3.95
CA GLY A 98 -4.04 21.59 -2.70
C GLY A 98 -3.82 20.78 -1.42
N LYS A 99 -3.62 19.47 -1.49
CA LYS A 99 -3.31 18.63 -0.33
C LYS A 99 -1.82 18.40 -0.20
N ILE A 100 -1.32 18.42 1.04
CA ILE A 100 0.09 18.19 1.38
C ILE A 100 0.25 17.24 2.56
N LEU A 101 1.42 16.60 2.64
CA LEU A 101 1.85 15.86 3.83
C LEU A 101 2.70 16.75 4.73
N ILE A 102 2.20 17.04 5.92
CA ILE A 102 2.88 17.83 6.95
C ILE A 102 3.44 16.88 8.00
N GLN A 103 4.70 17.07 8.36
CA GLN A 103 5.30 16.44 9.52
C GLN A 103 5.35 17.43 10.68
N GLU A 104 4.67 17.11 11.78
CA GLU A 104 4.73 17.82 13.07
C GLU A 104 5.35 16.90 14.13
N GLY A 105 6.60 17.20 14.50
CA GLY A 105 7.39 16.32 15.37
C GLY A 105 7.60 14.93 14.74
N LEU A 106 7.14 13.88 15.42
CA LEU A 106 7.21 12.49 14.93
C LEU A 106 6.00 12.08 14.08
N ASN A 107 4.95 12.91 14.04
CA ASN A 107 3.72 12.58 13.36
C ASN A 107 3.65 13.24 11.99
N VAL A 108 3.02 12.55 11.06
CA VAL A 108 2.76 12.98 9.69
C VAL A 108 1.26 12.87 9.46
N PHE A 109 0.69 13.82 8.72
CA PHE A 109 -0.71 13.79 8.34
C PHE A 109 -0.93 14.49 7.02
N LEU A 110 -2.02 14.11 6.35
CA LEU A 110 -2.50 14.75 5.14
C LEU A 110 -3.38 15.95 5.50
N TYR A 111 -3.07 17.10 4.90
CA TYR A 111 -3.75 18.36 5.12
C TYR A 111 -4.23 18.94 3.80
N ASP A 112 -5.48 19.37 3.74
CA ASP A 112 -6.04 20.13 2.63
C ASP A 112 -5.87 21.63 2.91
N LEU A 113 -4.90 22.25 2.23
CA LEU A 113 -4.62 23.68 2.38
C LEU A 113 -5.69 24.56 1.73
N LEU A 114 -6.37 24.09 0.68
CA LEU A 114 -7.44 24.87 0.04
C LEU A 114 -8.62 25.05 0.98
N ASN A 115 -8.94 24.01 1.74
CA ASN A 115 -10.07 23.98 2.65
C ASN A 115 -9.69 24.16 4.12
N ASN A 116 -8.41 24.44 4.40
CA ASN A 116 -7.85 24.57 5.75
C ASN A 116 -8.28 23.45 6.70
N LYS A 117 -8.14 22.20 6.26
CA LYS A 117 -8.70 21.04 6.94
C LYS A 117 -7.70 19.89 7.00
N LYS A 118 -7.50 19.34 8.20
CA LYS A 118 -6.82 18.05 8.36
C LYS A 118 -7.72 16.94 7.81
N VAL A 119 -7.22 16.17 6.85
CA VAL A 119 -8.02 15.14 6.15
C VAL A 119 -7.64 13.71 6.53
N SER A 120 -6.55 13.52 7.29
CA SER A 120 -6.19 12.22 7.88
C SER A 120 -5.93 12.29 9.38
N ASP A 121 -5.81 11.13 10.01
CA ASP A 121 -5.21 11.01 11.34
C ASP A 121 -3.69 11.25 11.32
N TYR A 122 -3.10 11.22 12.52
CA TYR A 122 -1.66 11.31 12.72
C TYR A 122 -1.05 9.91 12.59
N TYR A 123 -0.02 9.79 11.76
CA TYR A 123 0.70 8.54 11.54
C TYR A 123 2.20 8.79 11.71
N ASN A 124 2.97 7.77 12.06
CA ASN A 124 4.42 7.92 12.12
C ASN A 124 5.04 8.11 10.72
N ARG A 125 4.34 7.64 9.68
CA ARG A 125 4.93 7.45 8.36
C ARG A 125 3.90 7.27 7.27
N PHE A 126 4.21 7.85 6.11
CA PHE A 126 3.53 7.66 4.84
C PHE A 126 4.52 7.10 3.83
N ASP A 127 4.13 6.06 3.13
CA ASP A 127 4.82 5.54 1.96
C ASP A 127 3.85 5.62 0.76
N TYR A 128 4.38 5.67 -0.46
CA TYR A 128 3.58 5.88 -1.67
C TYR A 128 3.31 4.58 -2.43
N ILE A 129 2.06 4.36 -2.83
CA ILE A 129 1.66 3.28 -3.75
C ILE A 129 1.42 3.89 -5.13
N TYR A 130 2.15 3.38 -6.12
CA TYR A 130 2.15 3.90 -7.48
C TYR A 130 1.35 3.00 -8.43
N ASP A 131 0.89 3.58 -9.53
CA ASP A 131 0.43 2.82 -10.69
C ASP A 131 1.59 2.56 -11.65
N GLY A 132 2.12 1.33 -11.64
CA GLY A 132 3.30 0.96 -12.41
C GLY A 132 4.63 1.34 -11.73
N ASN A 133 5.70 1.39 -12.54
CA ASN A 133 7.07 1.58 -12.05
C ASN A 133 7.52 3.05 -12.02
N ASN A 134 6.73 3.97 -12.59
CA ASN A 134 7.07 5.38 -12.59
C ASN A 134 6.74 5.99 -11.21
N LYS A 135 7.77 6.49 -10.52
CA LYS A 135 7.68 7.01 -9.15
C LYS A 135 7.42 8.53 -9.07
N GLU A 136 6.93 9.12 -10.14
CA GLU A 136 6.51 10.53 -10.18
C GLU A 136 5.23 10.79 -9.35
N LEU A 137 5.04 12.06 -8.98
CA LEU A 137 3.97 12.50 -8.08
C LEU A 137 2.57 12.21 -8.64
N GLU A 138 2.34 12.39 -9.94
CA GLU A 138 1.07 12.10 -10.60
C GLU A 138 0.67 10.61 -10.60
N ASN A 139 1.65 9.73 -10.39
CA ASN A 139 1.47 8.29 -10.40
C ASN A 139 1.16 7.73 -9.01
N ILE A 140 1.24 8.54 -7.96
CA ILE A 140 0.80 8.16 -6.61
C ILE A 140 -0.72 7.98 -6.61
N LYS A 141 -1.20 6.80 -6.22
CA LYS A 141 -2.63 6.47 -6.17
C LYS A 141 -3.17 6.27 -4.76
N MET A 142 -2.33 5.84 -3.83
CA MET A 142 -2.72 5.58 -2.44
C MET A 142 -1.53 5.84 -1.51
N PHE A 143 -1.82 5.97 -0.22
CA PHE A 143 -0.81 6.02 0.83
C PHE A 143 -0.82 4.74 1.63
N LYS A 144 0.34 4.10 1.77
CA LYS A 144 0.55 3.13 2.85
C LYS A 144 0.97 3.90 4.08
N VAL A 145 0.29 3.70 5.21
CA VAL A 145 0.58 4.39 6.46
C VAL A 145 1.06 3.43 7.54
N THR A 146 1.84 3.94 8.50
CA THR A 146 2.26 3.19 9.69
C THR A 146 1.95 4.02 10.94
N ASP A 147 1.27 3.41 11.92
CA ASP A 147 0.91 4.07 13.19
C ASP A 147 2.02 3.95 14.26
N SER A 148 1.70 4.42 15.47
CA SER A 148 2.56 4.37 16.65
C SER A 148 2.80 2.95 17.20
N PHE A 149 1.95 1.98 16.87
CA PHE A 149 2.09 0.58 17.24
C PHE A 149 2.77 -0.26 16.15
N ASN A 150 3.33 0.40 15.12
CA ASN A 150 3.94 -0.22 13.97
C ASN A 150 2.97 -1.12 13.18
N LYS A 151 1.68 -0.75 13.17
CA LYS A 151 0.65 -1.37 12.34
C LYS A 151 0.45 -0.58 11.07
N HIS A 152 0.14 -1.31 10.00
CA HIS A 152 0.13 -0.81 8.65
C HIS A 152 -1.30 -0.80 8.10
N GLY A 153 -1.67 0.25 7.37
CA GLY A 153 -2.94 0.39 6.66
C GLY A 153 -2.78 1.16 5.35
N ILE A 154 -3.88 1.39 4.64
CA ILE A 154 -3.91 2.13 3.38
C ILE A 154 -4.97 3.23 3.41
N LEU A 155 -4.59 4.41 2.98
CA LEU A 155 -5.47 5.54 2.74
C LEU A 155 -5.59 5.84 1.24
N ASP A 156 -6.73 6.35 0.82
CA ASP A 156 -6.84 7.05 -0.47
C ASP A 156 -6.16 8.43 -0.42
N LEU A 157 -6.14 9.13 -1.56
CA LEU A 157 -5.55 10.47 -1.68
C LEU A 157 -6.37 11.57 -1.00
N ASP A 158 -7.54 11.25 -0.46
CA ASP A 158 -8.38 12.14 0.33
C ASP A 158 -8.24 11.85 1.83
N GLY A 159 -7.37 10.91 2.22
CA GLY A 159 -7.10 10.55 3.61
C GLY A 159 -8.08 9.56 4.22
N LYS A 160 -9.03 9.02 3.43
CA LYS A 160 -9.98 8.01 3.89
C LYS A 160 -9.26 6.67 4.01
N ILE A 161 -9.51 5.98 5.13
CA ILE A 161 -9.04 4.62 5.36
C ILE A 161 -9.72 3.67 4.36
N LEU A 162 -8.92 3.02 3.51
CA LEU A 162 -9.32 1.93 2.63
C LEU A 162 -9.04 0.56 3.27
N ILE A 163 -7.92 0.47 4.00
CA ILE A 163 -7.51 -0.72 4.74
C ILE A 163 -7.11 -0.31 6.14
N ASP A 164 -7.76 -0.93 7.13
CA ASP A 164 -7.52 -0.67 8.55
C ASP A 164 -6.08 -0.99 8.97
N LEU A 165 -5.59 -0.25 9.97
CA LEU A 165 -4.24 -0.37 10.51
C LEU A 165 -4.12 -1.56 11.48
N ILE A 166 -4.30 -2.77 10.97
CA ILE A 166 -4.26 -4.01 11.77
C ILE A 166 -3.11 -4.95 11.38
N TYR A 167 -2.45 -4.68 10.25
CA TYR A 167 -1.44 -5.58 9.69
C TYR A 167 -0.05 -5.30 10.28
N ASP A 168 0.68 -6.37 10.55
CA ASP A 168 2.09 -6.30 10.96
C ASP A 168 2.96 -5.79 9.80
N GLU A 169 2.55 -6.08 8.57
CA GLU A 169 3.25 -5.66 7.36
C GLU A 169 2.27 -5.59 6.17
N LEU A 170 2.50 -4.62 5.28
CA LEU A 170 1.77 -4.45 4.02
C LEU A 170 2.79 -4.17 2.91
N GLY A 171 2.81 -5.01 1.89
CA GLY A 171 3.92 -5.11 0.94
C GLY A 171 5.19 -5.61 1.63
N LYS A 172 6.27 -5.70 0.86
CA LYS A 172 7.63 -5.88 1.41
C LYS A 172 8.46 -4.65 1.15
N ILE A 173 9.25 -4.24 2.14
CA ILE A 173 10.14 -3.08 2.00
C ILE A 173 11.53 -3.57 1.59
N TYR A 174 12.01 -3.10 0.44
CA TYR A 174 13.39 -3.28 -0.01
C TYR A 174 14.04 -1.90 -0.17
N GLY A 175 14.95 -1.56 0.75
CA GLY A 175 15.47 -0.20 0.84
C GLY A 175 14.34 0.79 1.17
N THR A 176 14.08 1.73 0.26
CA THR A 176 12.98 2.71 0.35
C THR A 176 11.71 2.25 -0.36
N ASP A 177 11.76 1.17 -1.13
CA ASP A 177 10.67 0.78 -2.03
C ASP A 177 9.72 -0.23 -1.39
N ILE A 178 8.42 0.00 -1.58
CA ILE A 178 7.42 -1.03 -1.35
C ILE A 178 7.39 -1.93 -2.59
N THR A 179 7.39 -3.23 -2.37
CA THR A 179 7.24 -4.27 -3.38
C THR A 179 6.10 -5.20 -3.01
N ASN A 180 5.85 -6.22 -3.84
CA ASN A 180 4.81 -7.23 -3.65
C ASN A 180 3.38 -6.65 -3.57
N TYR A 181 3.10 -5.68 -4.45
CA TYR A 181 1.77 -5.16 -4.72
C TYR A 181 1.60 -4.93 -6.23
N SER A 182 0.35 -4.81 -6.68
CA SER A 182 0.01 -4.30 -8.01
C SER A 182 -1.25 -3.47 -7.91
N TYR A 183 -1.14 -2.17 -8.22
CA TYR A 183 -2.30 -1.28 -8.25
C TYR A 183 -3.28 -1.70 -9.35
N ALA A 184 -2.79 -1.93 -10.57
CA ALA A 184 -3.61 -2.36 -11.71
C ALA A 184 -4.38 -3.67 -11.44
N LYS A 185 -3.79 -4.61 -10.71
CA LYS A 185 -4.44 -5.87 -10.31
C LYS A 185 -5.11 -5.83 -8.94
N ASN A 186 -5.08 -4.69 -8.27
CA ASN A 186 -5.73 -4.45 -6.99
C ASN A 186 -5.32 -5.44 -5.89
N TYR A 187 -4.03 -5.69 -5.69
CA TYR A 187 -3.56 -6.53 -4.59
C TYR A 187 -2.29 -6.02 -3.91
N ILE A 188 -2.12 -6.41 -2.65
CA ILE A 188 -0.90 -6.25 -1.86
C ILE A 188 -0.72 -7.45 -0.95
N THR A 189 0.54 -7.90 -0.79
CA THR A 189 0.86 -8.89 0.24
C THR A 189 0.69 -8.28 1.63
N ALA A 190 0.20 -9.08 2.57
CA ALA A 190 -0.03 -8.61 3.92
C ALA A 190 0.43 -9.67 4.92
N ARG A 191 0.90 -9.24 6.09
CA ARG A 191 1.23 -10.10 7.20
C ARG A 191 0.39 -9.75 8.41
N THR A 192 -0.20 -10.79 9.01
CA THR A 192 -0.85 -10.70 10.33
C THR A 192 -0.59 -11.99 11.08
N THR A 193 -0.36 -11.91 12.39
CA THR A 193 -0.13 -13.08 13.24
C THR A 193 1.00 -13.99 12.74
N ASN A 194 2.08 -13.39 12.24
CA ASN A 194 3.25 -14.08 11.66
C ASN A 194 2.97 -14.94 10.42
N LYS A 195 1.83 -14.75 9.76
CA LYS A 195 1.48 -15.43 8.52
C LYS A 195 1.21 -14.43 7.42
N TRP A 196 1.69 -14.76 6.23
CA TRP A 196 1.53 -13.98 5.02
C TRP A 196 0.33 -14.47 4.20
N GLY A 197 -0.33 -13.51 3.56
CA GLY A 197 -1.41 -13.70 2.60
C GLY A 197 -1.42 -12.55 1.59
N ILE A 198 -2.49 -12.46 0.80
CA ILE A 198 -2.73 -11.37 -0.15
C ILE A 198 -4.11 -10.79 0.11
N ILE A 199 -4.19 -9.47 0.13
CA ILE A 199 -5.44 -8.74 0.27
C ILE A 199 -5.64 -7.78 -0.90
N SER A 200 -6.88 -7.38 -1.12
CA SER A 200 -7.23 -6.34 -2.07
C SER A 200 -6.79 -4.96 -1.58
N LEU A 201 -6.20 -4.15 -2.47
CA LEU A 201 -5.74 -2.79 -2.16
C LEU A 201 -6.90 -1.82 -1.84
N THR A 202 -8.07 -2.01 -2.45
CA THR A 202 -9.18 -1.05 -2.36
C THR A 202 -10.14 -1.30 -1.20
N ASN A 203 -10.21 -2.52 -0.67
CA ASN A 203 -11.16 -2.87 0.39
C ASN A 203 -10.62 -3.84 1.45
N GLY A 204 -9.34 -4.23 1.37
CA GLY A 204 -8.71 -5.12 2.35
C GLY A 204 -9.24 -6.56 2.35
N LYS A 205 -10.11 -6.96 1.41
CA LYS A 205 -10.64 -8.32 1.33
C LYS A 205 -9.51 -9.30 1.04
N LYS A 206 -9.47 -10.40 1.79
CA LYS A 206 -8.54 -11.51 1.55
C LYS A 206 -8.73 -12.09 0.15
N ILE A 207 -7.63 -12.19 -0.60
CA ILE A 207 -7.51 -12.89 -1.89
C ILE A 207 -6.84 -14.23 -1.63
N ILE A 208 -5.74 -14.23 -0.88
CA ILE A 208 -5.06 -15.44 -0.38
C ILE A 208 -5.04 -15.38 1.14
N ASP A 209 -5.48 -16.46 1.79
CA ASP A 209 -5.51 -16.55 3.24
C ASP A 209 -4.13 -16.45 3.90
N PHE A 210 -4.10 -15.94 5.12
CA PHE A 210 -2.90 -15.80 5.95
C PHE A 210 -2.44 -17.17 6.47
N GLN A 211 -1.76 -17.94 5.64
CA GLN A 211 -1.33 -19.31 5.96
C GLN A 211 0.16 -19.56 5.73
N TYR A 212 0.80 -18.74 4.88
CA TYR A 212 2.18 -18.95 4.46
C TYR A 212 3.17 -18.34 5.44
N LYS A 213 4.33 -18.99 5.60
CA LYS A 213 5.44 -18.46 6.39
C LYS A 213 6.08 -17.25 5.70
N ASP A 214 6.05 -17.24 4.37
CA ASP A 214 6.51 -16.14 3.55
C ASP A 214 5.80 -16.14 2.18
N ILE A 215 5.77 -14.99 1.52
CA ILE A 215 5.17 -14.80 0.21
C ILE A 215 5.97 -13.80 -0.62
N LYS A 216 6.02 -14.00 -1.92
CA LYS A 216 6.50 -13.01 -2.88
C LYS A 216 5.74 -13.09 -4.19
N VAL A 217 5.46 -11.93 -4.75
CA VAL A 217 4.79 -11.83 -6.04
C VAL A 217 5.83 -11.50 -7.09
N SER A 218 5.89 -12.29 -8.16
CA SER A 218 6.80 -12.04 -9.29
C SER A 218 6.20 -11.03 -10.26
N SER A 219 7.04 -10.44 -11.11
CA SER A 219 6.62 -9.63 -12.26
C SER A 219 5.89 -10.43 -13.35
N TYR A 220 5.88 -11.76 -13.25
CA TYR A 220 5.30 -12.69 -14.23
C TYR A 220 3.95 -13.25 -13.80
N ASN A 221 3.21 -12.54 -12.94
CA ASN A 221 1.85 -12.90 -12.51
C ASN A 221 1.76 -14.26 -11.79
N LYS A 222 2.83 -14.64 -11.10
CA LYS A 222 2.91 -15.87 -10.30
C LYS A 222 3.40 -15.51 -8.91
N ILE A 223 3.10 -16.37 -7.95
CA ILE A 223 3.35 -16.09 -6.54
C ILE A 223 4.21 -17.22 -5.97
N ALA A 224 5.38 -16.86 -5.44
CA ALA A 224 6.18 -17.77 -4.64
C ALA A 224 5.66 -17.74 -3.19
N ILE A 225 5.37 -18.92 -2.65
CA ILE A 225 4.88 -19.09 -1.28
C ILE A 225 5.84 -19.99 -0.51
N LYS A 226 6.01 -19.73 0.79
CA LYS A 226 6.84 -20.56 1.68
C LYS A 226 5.99 -21.31 2.68
N GLU A 227 6.12 -22.63 2.67
CA GLU A 227 5.49 -23.57 3.60
C GLU A 227 6.59 -24.35 4.32
N GLY A 228 6.60 -24.27 5.66
CA GLY A 228 7.70 -24.80 6.44
C GLY A 228 9.04 -24.13 6.07
N ASN A 229 9.92 -24.87 5.39
CA ASN A 229 11.22 -24.37 4.93
C ASN A 229 11.35 -24.34 3.40
N LEU A 230 10.32 -24.77 2.66
CA LEU A 230 10.36 -24.88 1.21
C LEU A 230 9.47 -23.84 0.53
N TRP A 231 9.90 -23.41 -0.64
CA TRP A 231 9.21 -22.53 -1.55
C TRP A 231 8.51 -23.32 -2.64
N SER A 232 7.33 -22.87 -3.03
CA SER A 232 6.56 -23.41 -4.16
C SER A 232 5.93 -22.25 -4.93
N VAL A 233 5.32 -22.55 -6.08
CA VAL A 233 4.68 -21.54 -6.93
C VAL A 233 3.18 -21.81 -6.97
N VAL A 234 2.40 -20.76 -6.75
CA VAL A 234 0.94 -20.74 -6.91
C VAL A 234 0.54 -19.65 -7.91
N ASP A 235 -0.64 -19.80 -8.51
CA ASP A 235 -1.29 -18.71 -9.25
C ASP A 235 -2.01 -17.72 -8.31
N GLU A 236 -2.62 -16.69 -8.89
CA GLU A 236 -3.35 -15.64 -8.17
C GLU A 236 -4.60 -16.16 -7.43
N SER A 237 -5.10 -17.35 -7.79
CA SER A 237 -6.20 -18.04 -7.10
C SER A 237 -5.72 -18.94 -5.97
N ASN A 238 -4.41 -18.90 -5.65
CA ASN A 238 -3.74 -19.77 -4.69
C ASN A 238 -3.69 -21.25 -5.11
N LYS A 239 -3.87 -21.55 -6.40
CA LYS A 239 -3.72 -22.92 -6.92
C LYS A 239 -2.25 -23.19 -7.18
N ARG A 240 -1.77 -24.32 -6.65
CA ARG A 240 -0.39 -24.78 -6.82
C ARG A 240 -0.09 -25.09 -8.29
N LEU A 241 1.00 -24.50 -8.81
CA LEU A 241 1.48 -24.70 -10.19
C LEU A 241 2.53 -25.82 -10.27
N ILE A 242 3.32 -26.02 -9.21
CA ILE A 242 4.33 -27.09 -9.11
C ILE A 242 4.08 -27.94 -7.87
N SER A 243 4.09 -29.27 -8.01
CA SER A 243 3.74 -30.18 -6.91
C SER A 243 4.82 -30.25 -5.81
N LYS A 244 6.09 -30.08 -6.19
CA LYS A 244 7.25 -30.15 -5.29
C LYS A 244 7.63 -28.76 -4.76
N GLY A 245 8.11 -28.71 -3.52
CA GLY A 245 8.74 -27.53 -2.92
C GLY A 245 10.27 -27.58 -3.01
N TYR A 246 10.91 -26.42 -3.08
CA TYR A 246 12.35 -26.23 -3.27
C TYR A 246 12.95 -25.30 -2.20
N SER A 247 14.26 -25.33 -2.00
CA SER A 247 14.95 -24.45 -1.06
C SER A 247 14.89 -22.97 -1.47
N SER A 248 14.91 -22.71 -2.77
CA SER A 248 14.68 -21.39 -3.39
C SER A 248 13.90 -21.56 -4.68
N VAL A 249 13.15 -20.51 -5.07
CA VAL A 249 12.46 -20.42 -6.36
C VAL A 249 12.55 -18.97 -6.84
N ASP A 250 13.12 -18.77 -8.02
CA ASP A 250 13.02 -17.55 -8.81
C ASP A 250 12.17 -17.81 -10.06
N ILE A 251 11.29 -16.88 -10.38
CA ILE A 251 10.17 -17.11 -11.29
C ILE A 251 10.36 -16.32 -12.57
N TYR A 252 10.28 -17.00 -13.72
CA TYR A 252 10.17 -16.39 -15.05
C TYR A 252 8.86 -16.80 -15.75
N THR A 253 8.66 -16.28 -16.97
CA THR A 253 7.48 -16.57 -17.80
C THR A 253 7.31 -18.07 -18.04
N ASP A 254 8.34 -18.75 -18.56
CA ASP A 254 8.22 -20.13 -19.05
C ASP A 254 8.92 -21.17 -18.16
N TYR A 255 9.85 -20.73 -17.31
CA TYR A 255 10.67 -21.59 -16.46
C TYR A 255 10.91 -20.96 -15.08
N TYR A 256 11.36 -21.78 -14.13
CA TYR A 256 11.74 -21.35 -12.80
C TYR A 256 13.17 -21.79 -12.51
N VAL A 257 13.96 -20.92 -11.87
CA VAL A 257 15.27 -21.29 -11.32
C VAL A 257 15.05 -21.71 -9.89
N VAL A 258 15.42 -22.95 -9.56
CA VAL A 258 15.20 -23.52 -8.23
C VAL A 258 16.48 -24.05 -7.63
N SER A 259 16.51 -24.16 -6.30
CA SER A 259 17.57 -24.91 -5.62
C SER A 259 17.04 -26.02 -4.73
N GLU A 260 17.77 -27.13 -4.67
CA GLU A 260 17.53 -28.22 -3.72
C GLU A 260 18.85 -28.91 -3.38
N ALA A 261 19.01 -29.32 -2.12
CA ALA A 261 20.19 -30.08 -1.66
C ALA A 261 21.54 -29.48 -2.10
N GLY A 262 21.69 -28.15 -2.02
CA GLY A 262 22.93 -27.45 -2.38
C GLY A 262 23.20 -27.37 -3.88
N LYS A 263 22.19 -27.57 -4.74
CA LYS A 263 22.32 -27.44 -6.21
C LYS A 263 21.24 -26.53 -6.78
N ALA A 264 21.55 -25.83 -7.85
CA ALA A 264 20.62 -25.02 -8.65
C ALA A 264 20.39 -25.63 -10.03
N PHE A 265 19.19 -25.44 -10.57
CA PHE A 265 18.80 -25.91 -11.91
C PHE A 265 17.51 -25.21 -12.35
N VAL A 266 17.19 -25.37 -13.63
CA VAL A 266 15.98 -24.86 -14.25
C VAL A 266 14.91 -25.94 -14.26
N ILE A 267 13.67 -25.57 -13.92
CA ILE A 267 12.47 -26.40 -14.12
C ILE A 267 11.50 -25.68 -15.06
N ASP A 268 10.69 -26.44 -15.77
CA ASP A 268 9.59 -25.87 -16.56
C ASP A 268 8.44 -25.40 -15.66
N SER A 269 7.43 -24.77 -16.26
CA SER A 269 6.24 -24.27 -15.54
C SER A 269 5.40 -25.35 -14.84
N LEU A 270 5.58 -26.63 -15.20
CA LEU A 270 4.90 -27.79 -14.60
C LEU A 270 5.74 -28.44 -13.49
N GLY A 271 7.00 -28.04 -13.34
CA GLY A 271 7.94 -28.53 -12.34
C GLY A 271 8.84 -29.67 -12.82
N ASN A 272 8.89 -29.95 -14.13
CA ASN A 272 9.83 -30.94 -14.67
C ASN A 272 11.23 -30.35 -14.75
N VAL A 273 12.25 -31.14 -14.41
CA VAL A 273 13.65 -30.73 -14.54
C VAL A 273 13.96 -30.43 -16.01
N PHE A 274 14.46 -29.23 -16.26
CA PHE A 274 14.66 -28.66 -17.58
C PHE A 274 16.12 -28.25 -17.82
N SER A 275 17.03 -28.53 -16.87
CA SER A 275 18.48 -28.40 -17.07
C SER A 275 19.29 -29.42 -16.26
N ASN A 276 20.59 -29.51 -16.54
CA ASN A 276 21.60 -30.04 -15.61
C ASN A 276 21.62 -29.25 -14.29
N LYS A 277 22.19 -29.86 -13.24
CA LYS A 277 22.30 -29.27 -11.90
C LYS A 277 23.71 -28.74 -11.65
N ILE A 278 23.80 -27.50 -11.18
CA ILE A 278 25.05 -26.82 -10.80
C ILE A 278 25.17 -26.74 -9.28
N ASP A 279 26.36 -26.91 -8.73
CA ASP A 279 26.58 -26.90 -7.27
C ASP A 279 26.58 -25.47 -6.71
N LEU A 280 25.98 -25.32 -5.52
CA LEU A 280 25.94 -24.08 -4.75
C LEU A 280 26.80 -24.24 -3.50
N TYR A 281 27.51 -23.17 -3.15
CA TYR A 281 28.46 -23.16 -2.03
C TYR A 281 27.96 -22.39 -0.81
N TYR A 282 26.85 -21.67 -0.97
CA TYR A 282 26.25 -20.84 0.06
C TYR A 282 24.76 -21.12 0.17
N THR A 283 24.18 -20.77 1.32
CA THR A 283 22.73 -20.82 1.49
C THR A 283 22.10 -19.74 0.63
N VAL A 284 21.15 -20.12 -0.22
CA VAL A 284 20.42 -19.18 -1.06
C VAL A 284 19.33 -18.52 -0.23
N ASP A 285 19.37 -17.20 -0.10
CA ASP A 285 18.17 -16.42 0.23
C ASP A 285 17.43 -16.15 -1.10
N PRO A 286 16.28 -16.80 -1.35
CA PRO A 286 15.56 -16.65 -2.61
C PRO A 286 15.14 -15.21 -2.89
N TRP A 287 15.13 -14.31 -1.90
CA TRP A 287 14.61 -12.96 -2.07
C TRP A 287 15.31 -11.88 -1.21
N ALA A 288 16.55 -12.15 -0.75
CA ALA A 288 17.52 -11.33 -0.01
C ALA A 288 16.96 -10.30 0.99
N THR A 289 17.09 -10.56 2.31
CA THR A 289 16.97 -9.50 3.34
C THR A 289 18.19 -9.34 4.24
N ILE A 290 19.09 -10.33 4.36
CA ILE A 290 20.39 -10.19 5.04
C ILE A 290 21.42 -11.05 4.30
N THR A 291 22.53 -10.45 3.89
CA THR A 291 23.54 -11.01 2.98
C THR A 291 24.15 -12.34 3.44
N ILE A 292 23.87 -13.41 2.69
CA ILE A 292 24.93 -14.23 2.07
C ILE A 292 24.49 -14.49 0.62
N LYS A 293 25.33 -14.09 -0.32
CA LYS A 293 25.13 -14.31 -1.75
C LYS A 293 25.47 -15.76 -2.11
N GLY A 294 24.78 -16.32 -3.10
CA GLY A 294 24.97 -17.73 -3.47
C GLY A 294 24.35 -18.12 -4.80
N LEU A 295 23.21 -17.51 -5.12
CA LEU A 295 22.56 -17.65 -6.42
C LEU A 295 21.71 -16.40 -6.69
N SER A 296 21.91 -15.76 -7.84
CA SER A 296 20.94 -14.85 -8.42
C SER A 296 20.73 -15.18 -9.89
N SER A 297 19.60 -14.76 -10.47
CA SER A 297 19.30 -14.99 -11.88
C SER A 297 18.70 -13.74 -12.52
N ALA A 298 18.96 -13.57 -13.82
CA ALA A 298 18.44 -12.46 -14.60
C ALA A 298 18.24 -12.87 -16.05
N ILE A 299 17.35 -12.14 -16.75
CA ILE A 299 17.29 -12.18 -18.21
C ILE A 299 18.11 -11.01 -18.75
N GLU A 300 19.11 -11.30 -19.55
CA GLU A 300 19.92 -10.31 -20.27
C GLU A 300 19.90 -10.68 -21.76
N ASP A 301 19.57 -9.72 -22.62
CA ASP A 301 19.50 -9.93 -24.07
C ASP A 301 18.66 -11.16 -24.50
N GLY A 302 17.60 -11.47 -23.75
CA GLY A 302 16.69 -12.60 -24.01
C GLY A 302 17.17 -13.97 -23.51
N ASN A 303 18.37 -14.03 -22.92
CA ASN A 303 18.97 -15.23 -22.35
C ASN A 303 18.87 -15.23 -20.82
N LEU A 304 18.61 -16.40 -20.25
CA LEU A 304 18.63 -16.58 -18.81
C LEU A 304 20.08 -16.80 -18.36
N TYR A 305 20.51 -15.98 -17.41
CA TYR A 305 21.79 -16.13 -16.73
C TYR A 305 21.60 -16.44 -15.26
N LEU A 306 22.44 -17.34 -14.75
CA LEU A 306 22.57 -17.64 -13.33
C LEU A 306 23.95 -17.17 -12.87
N TYR A 307 23.98 -16.50 -11.73
CA TYR A 307 25.17 -15.98 -11.09
C TYR A 307 25.37 -16.73 -9.79
N VAL A 308 26.43 -17.53 -9.73
CA VAL A 308 26.72 -18.41 -8.59
C VAL A 308 27.98 -17.93 -7.91
N ASP A 309 27.88 -17.65 -6.62
CA ASP A 309 29.06 -17.28 -5.85
C ASP A 309 29.81 -18.52 -5.38
N VAL A 310 31.09 -18.55 -5.74
CA VAL A 310 32.01 -19.66 -5.47
C VAL A 310 33.11 -19.15 -4.54
N PRO A 311 33.37 -19.80 -3.40
CA PRO A 311 34.41 -19.36 -2.47
C PRO A 311 35.80 -19.37 -3.12
N ILE A 312 36.56 -18.30 -2.89
CA ILE A 312 37.99 -18.24 -3.19
C ILE A 312 38.77 -18.61 -1.93
N ASP A 313 38.47 -17.95 -0.81
CA ASP A 313 38.97 -18.27 0.52
C ASP A 313 37.81 -18.21 1.54
N ILE A 314 37.45 -19.39 2.04
CA ILE A 314 36.35 -19.59 2.98
C ILE A 314 36.62 -18.86 4.31
N LYS A 315 37.88 -18.78 4.76
CA LYS A 315 38.24 -18.12 6.02
C LYS A 315 38.25 -16.60 5.89
N ALA A 316 38.66 -16.08 4.73
CA ALA A 316 38.64 -14.66 4.44
C ALA A 316 37.25 -14.15 4.00
N GLY A 317 36.29 -15.05 3.74
CA GLY A 317 34.94 -14.70 3.29
C GLY A 317 34.91 -14.15 1.87
N THR A 318 35.91 -14.47 1.04
CA THR A 318 36.02 -13.99 -0.34
C THR A 318 35.45 -15.00 -1.32
N TYR A 319 34.80 -14.51 -2.37
CA TYR A 319 34.17 -15.32 -3.42
C TYR A 319 34.36 -14.66 -4.79
N LYS A 320 34.25 -15.47 -5.84
CA LYS A 320 34.04 -15.03 -7.22
C LYS A 320 32.64 -15.43 -7.67
N THR A 321 32.01 -14.60 -8.48
CA THR A 321 30.74 -14.94 -9.14
C THR A 321 31.04 -15.62 -10.47
N VAL A 322 30.57 -16.85 -10.65
CA VAL A 322 30.60 -17.57 -11.92
C VAL A 322 29.27 -17.33 -12.62
N LYS A 323 29.33 -16.87 -13.87
CA LYS A 323 28.17 -16.64 -14.73
C LYS A 323 27.90 -17.90 -15.54
N TYR A 324 26.67 -18.39 -15.48
CA TYR A 324 26.16 -19.49 -16.30
C TYR A 324 25.10 -18.95 -17.24
N VAL A 325 25.08 -19.41 -18.48
CA VAL A 325 24.02 -19.16 -19.45
C VAL A 325 23.18 -20.42 -19.60
N TYR A 326 21.86 -20.25 -19.69
CA TYR A 326 20.95 -21.34 -20.03
C TYR A 326 20.83 -21.48 -21.55
N ASP A 327 21.42 -22.53 -22.10
CA ASP A 327 21.21 -22.97 -23.46
C ASP A 327 19.84 -23.64 -23.58
N LYS A 328 18.92 -22.96 -24.27
CA LYS A 328 17.55 -23.43 -24.49
C LYS A 328 17.47 -24.61 -25.46
N GLU A 329 18.40 -24.74 -26.41
CA GLU A 329 18.40 -25.79 -27.42
C GLU A 329 18.85 -27.12 -26.78
N ASN A 330 19.97 -27.08 -26.06
CA ASN A 330 20.53 -28.25 -25.39
C ASN A 330 19.90 -28.52 -24.02
N LYS A 331 19.17 -27.55 -23.46
CA LYS A 331 18.60 -27.59 -22.10
C LYS A 331 19.70 -27.77 -21.06
N GLU A 332 20.75 -26.97 -21.17
CA GLU A 332 21.90 -27.03 -20.26
C GLU A 332 22.27 -25.64 -19.72
N LEU A 333 22.79 -25.62 -18.51
CA LEU A 333 23.47 -24.50 -17.90
C LEU A 333 24.96 -24.67 -18.15
N GLU A 334 25.52 -23.76 -18.94
CA GLU A 334 26.92 -23.74 -19.34
C GLU A 334 27.61 -22.51 -18.75
N ILE A 335 28.92 -22.59 -18.51
CA ILE A 335 29.68 -21.42 -18.07
C ILE A 335 29.72 -20.41 -19.23
N ALA A 336 29.26 -19.19 -18.97
CA ALA A 336 29.38 -18.12 -19.95
C ALA A 336 30.84 -17.63 -19.97
N GLU A 337 31.47 -17.68 -21.14
CA GLU A 337 32.84 -17.18 -21.37
C GLU A 337 32.96 -15.65 -21.27
#